data_AF-A0A3E0C4J2-F1
#
_entry.id   AF-A0A3E0C4J2-F1
#
_cell.length_a   1.000
_cell.length_b   1.000
_cell.length_c   1.000
_cell.angle_alpha   90.00
_cell.angle_beta   90.00
_cell.angle_gamma   90.00
#
_symmetry.space_group_name_H-M   'P 1'
#
loop_
_entity.id
_entity.type
_entity.pdbx_description
1 polymer ?
#
loop_
_entity_poly.entity_id
_entity_poly.type
_entity_poly.pdbx_seq_one_letter_code
_entity_poly.pdbx_strand_id
1 'polypeptide(L)'
;MVWRLWKTEKRQDGTQSWPSDTNQSIKQLLGMYLSSDAAPFAGWAAPGITFTPDVEPVLRNGVRGYQLALWFWLFAEKHGTIAARMVRESFCLFAEEAQPSSGERIDALLDFENRLAHSIEGISSGERTFRLESLPVELPMEFFLATGFLRLAPESPYAGENESASLQGNDYKLADCFRHATEEALAVFRAMIDKVEFDAKSLSNWKWSAHPGAAERHLQRRHGNPLFPLHRQMVTAHDVYEARLADTQALHEISNELGELNHSFAQTTELPLNWQSFLDGYRDYVDRLDERRLAAGGQNAPLGDAIARLRTDILTTWRTSLHRSRHSLAALDHEEAQRAERRALLYGCDWTAQLLSNGSLIPPEEVVPALLSESPAELEKVVTALQAEPRLHDTLVHCRATAHRLDNEARSGGRNIPDIAGKLRILDGPPEQVPH
;
A
#
# COMPACT_ATOMS: atom_id res chain seq x y z
N MET A 1 -12.12 5.03 -1.36
CA MET A 1 -12.86 4.62 -0.14
C MET A 1 -13.34 5.89 0.54
N VAL A 2 -14.66 6.10 0.57
CA VAL A 2 -15.29 7.25 1.24
C VAL A 2 -15.73 6.72 2.60
N TRP A 3 -14.96 7.04 3.64
CA TRP A 3 -15.40 6.83 5.01
C TRP A 3 -16.76 7.56 5.15
N ARG A 4 -17.79 6.84 5.60
CA ARG A 4 -19.07 7.47 5.94
C ARG A 4 -19.03 7.74 7.43
N LEU A 5 -18.25 8.74 7.85
CA LEU A 5 -18.30 9.20 9.24
C LEU A 5 -19.71 9.69 9.56
N TRP A 6 -20.27 9.09 10.61
CA TRP A 6 -21.64 9.22 11.06
C TRP A 6 -22.00 10.70 11.29
N LYS A 7 -23.11 11.13 10.69
CA LYS A 7 -23.57 12.52 10.71
C LYS A 7 -24.05 12.91 12.12
N THR A 8 -23.12 13.31 12.98
CA THR A 8 -23.41 14.08 14.20
C THR A 8 -23.42 15.57 13.89
N GLU A 9 -24.27 16.33 14.59
CA GLU A 9 -24.47 17.77 14.37
C GLU A 9 -23.22 18.60 14.67
N LYS A 10 -23.03 19.71 13.93
CA LYS A 10 -21.89 20.63 14.11
C LYS A 10 -22.08 21.43 15.41
N ARG A 11 -21.30 21.13 16.46
CA ARG A 11 -21.04 22.08 17.55
C ARG A 11 -19.85 22.97 17.12
N GLN A 12 -20.08 24.28 17.00
CA GLN A 12 -19.01 25.25 16.73
C GLN A 12 -18.54 25.85 18.05
N ASP A 13 -17.30 25.56 18.45
CA ASP A 13 -16.62 26.34 19.49
C ASP A 13 -15.82 27.47 18.82
N GLY A 14 -16.29 28.70 18.99
CA GLY A 14 -15.96 29.86 18.18
C GLY A 14 -14.71 30.65 18.57
N THR A 15 -13.67 30.05 19.17
CA THR A 15 -12.53 30.83 19.69
C THR A 15 -11.13 30.28 19.35
N GLN A 16 -11.00 29.08 18.79
CA GLN A 16 -9.69 28.51 18.46
C GLN A 16 -9.28 28.81 17.02
N SER A 17 -8.12 29.46 16.84
CA SER A 17 -7.53 29.68 15.52
C SER A 17 -6.82 28.40 15.07
N TRP A 18 -7.29 27.81 13.97
CA TRP A 18 -6.70 26.61 13.37
C TRP A 18 -5.70 26.97 12.27
N PRO A 19 -4.52 26.33 12.21
CA PRO A 19 -3.56 26.51 11.13
C PRO A 19 -4.15 26.07 9.80
N SER A 20 -3.88 26.85 8.75
CA SER A 20 -4.18 26.46 7.37
C SER A 20 -3.08 25.59 6.76
N ASP A 21 -1.85 25.71 7.26
CA ASP A 21 -0.69 24.95 6.80
C ASP A 21 -0.70 23.51 7.36
N THR A 22 -0.42 22.54 6.49
CA THR A 22 -0.47 21.11 6.86
C THR A 22 0.56 20.76 7.93
N ASN A 23 1.80 21.24 7.80
CA ASN A 23 2.88 20.93 8.74
C ASN A 23 2.60 21.51 10.14
N GLN A 24 2.13 22.76 10.20
CA GLN A 24 1.70 23.36 11.47
C GLN A 24 0.51 22.63 12.09
N SER A 25 -0.45 22.21 11.27
CA SER A 25 -1.61 21.45 11.73
C SER A 25 -1.22 20.13 12.38
N ILE A 26 -0.33 19.34 11.77
CA ILE A 26 0.12 18.08 12.39
C ILE A 26 0.99 18.29 13.62
N LYS A 27 1.78 19.36 13.69
CA LYS A 27 2.51 19.74 14.92
C LYS A 27 1.55 20.09 16.05
N GLN A 28 0.47 20.83 15.74
CA GLN A 28 -0.56 21.11 16.73
C GLN A 28 -1.31 19.85 17.15
N LEU A 29 -1.67 18.97 16.21
CA LEU A 29 -2.26 17.66 16.52
C LEU A 29 -1.37 16.85 17.46
N LEU A 30 -0.07 16.81 17.19
CA LEU A 30 0.90 16.09 18.02
C LEU A 30 0.97 16.71 19.42
N GLY A 31 1.00 18.04 19.52
CA GLY A 31 0.95 18.74 20.81
C GLY A 31 -0.31 18.40 21.62
N MET A 32 -1.48 18.33 20.96
CA MET A 32 -2.73 17.90 21.60
C MET A 32 -2.66 16.43 22.03
N TYR A 33 -2.11 15.55 21.18
CA TYR A 33 -2.01 14.11 21.46
C TYR A 33 -1.01 13.78 22.57
N LEU A 34 0.09 14.53 22.70
CA LEU A 34 1.08 14.28 23.76
C LEU A 34 0.64 14.86 25.12
N SER A 35 -0.25 15.86 25.13
CA SER A 35 -0.81 16.41 26.36
C SER A 35 -1.86 15.49 26.97
N SER A 36 -1.83 15.31 28.30
CA SER A 36 -2.83 14.52 29.03
C SER A 36 -4.18 15.21 29.13
N ASP A 37 -4.19 16.54 29.08
CA ASP A 37 -5.36 17.36 29.44
C ASP A 37 -5.91 18.15 28.24
N ALA A 38 -5.34 17.95 27.04
CA ALA A 38 -5.79 18.63 25.85
C ALA A 38 -7.00 17.93 25.20
N ALA A 39 -8.02 18.72 24.85
CA ALA A 39 -9.10 18.25 23.99
C ALA A 39 -8.55 17.92 22.58
N PRO A 40 -9.14 16.92 21.88
CA PRO A 40 -10.23 16.06 22.36
C PRO A 40 -9.75 14.84 23.16
N PHE A 41 -8.43 14.62 23.27
CA PHE A 41 -7.86 13.41 23.86
C PHE A 41 -8.06 13.25 25.38
N ALA A 42 -8.26 14.37 26.09
CA ALA A 42 -8.66 14.35 27.49
C ALA A 42 -10.06 13.76 27.71
N GLY A 43 -10.97 13.91 26.74
CA GLY A 43 -12.34 13.38 26.74
C GLY A 43 -12.43 11.92 26.31
N TRP A 44 -11.48 11.08 26.73
CA TRP A 44 -11.43 9.67 26.32
C TRP A 44 -12.48 8.81 27.05
N ALA A 45 -12.88 9.18 28.28
CA ALA A 45 -13.83 8.40 29.08
C ALA A 45 -15.19 9.10 29.16
N ALA A 46 -16.27 8.35 28.92
CA ALA A 46 -17.61 8.89 29.11
C ALA A 46 -17.87 9.20 30.60
N PRO A 47 -18.60 10.28 30.94
CA PRO A 47 -18.88 10.64 32.32
C PRO A 47 -19.52 9.50 33.12
N GLY A 48 -18.96 9.21 34.31
CA GLY A 48 -19.49 8.19 35.21
C GLY A 48 -19.00 6.76 34.94
N ILE A 49 -18.19 6.55 33.90
CA ILE A 49 -17.55 5.26 33.64
C ILE A 49 -16.21 5.17 34.36
N THR A 50 -16.03 4.09 35.12
CA THR A 50 -14.77 3.76 35.78
C THR A 50 -14.33 2.34 35.43
N PHE A 51 -13.05 2.19 35.13
CA PHE A 51 -12.40 0.91 34.93
C PHE A 51 -11.54 0.55 36.14
N THR A 52 -11.13 -0.71 36.23
CA THR A 52 -10.17 -1.13 37.25
C THR A 52 -8.77 -0.64 36.87
N PRO A 53 -7.88 -0.37 37.86
CA PRO A 53 -6.57 0.26 37.61
C PRO A 53 -5.64 -0.53 36.69
N ASP A 54 -5.84 -1.84 36.58
CA ASP A 54 -5.11 -2.77 35.72
C ASP A 54 -5.55 -2.69 34.25
N VAL A 55 -6.80 -2.31 33.99
CA VAL A 55 -7.39 -2.27 32.64
C VAL A 55 -7.36 -0.86 32.06
N GLU A 56 -7.59 0.16 32.91
CA GLU A 56 -7.76 1.56 32.51
C GLU A 56 -6.64 2.11 31.60
N PRO A 57 -5.33 1.89 31.86
CA PRO A 57 -4.28 2.46 31.03
C PRO A 57 -4.33 1.97 29.58
N VAL A 58 -4.67 0.70 29.38
CA VAL A 58 -4.76 0.07 28.06
C VAL A 58 -5.94 0.65 27.30
N LEU A 59 -7.10 0.76 27.95
CA LEU A 59 -8.31 1.30 27.31
C LEU A 59 -8.17 2.78 26.99
N ARG A 60 -7.59 3.56 27.90
CA ARG A 60 -7.30 4.97 27.64
C ARG A 60 -6.41 5.14 26.40
N ASN A 61 -5.37 4.32 26.27
CA ASN A 61 -4.50 4.37 25.09
C ASN A 61 -5.26 3.96 23.82
N GLY A 62 -6.12 2.93 23.89
CA GLY A 62 -6.98 2.51 22.79
C GLY A 62 -7.92 3.61 22.33
N VAL A 63 -8.68 4.21 23.26
CA VAL A 63 -9.62 5.29 22.91
C VAL A 63 -8.90 6.52 22.34
N ARG A 64 -7.75 6.91 22.91
CA ARG A 64 -6.95 8.02 22.35
C ARG A 64 -6.37 7.69 20.98
N GLY A 65 -5.98 6.43 20.75
CA GLY A 65 -5.55 5.92 19.45
C GLY A 65 -6.65 6.00 18.41
N TYR A 66 -7.85 5.55 18.75
CA TYR A 66 -9.04 5.68 17.93
C TYR A 66 -9.39 7.15 17.62
N GLN A 67 -9.34 8.05 18.61
CA GLN A 67 -9.51 9.48 18.36
C GLN A 67 -8.48 10.01 17.36
N LEU A 68 -7.21 9.63 17.51
CA LEU A 68 -6.18 10.03 16.56
C LEU A 68 -6.46 9.47 15.15
N ALA A 69 -6.95 8.24 15.04
CA ALA A 69 -7.36 7.63 13.77
C ALA A 69 -8.51 8.40 13.11
N LEU A 70 -9.51 8.86 13.89
CA LEU A 70 -10.62 9.70 13.39
C LEU A 70 -10.11 10.97 12.68
N TRP A 71 -9.06 11.60 13.20
CA TRP A 71 -8.47 12.77 12.54
C TRP A 71 -7.92 12.42 11.16
N PHE A 72 -7.17 11.32 11.04
CA PHE A 72 -6.61 10.87 9.76
C PHE A 72 -7.68 10.39 8.78
N TRP A 73 -8.78 9.79 9.26
CA TRP A 73 -9.91 9.43 8.41
C TRP A 73 -10.64 10.67 7.88
N LEU A 74 -10.92 11.66 8.73
CA LEU A 74 -11.47 12.96 8.28
C LEU A 74 -10.54 13.66 7.28
N PHE A 75 -9.23 13.64 7.52
CA PHE A 75 -8.25 14.19 6.59
C PHE A 75 -8.30 13.45 5.24
N ALA A 76 -8.40 12.12 5.27
CA ALA A 76 -8.52 11.29 4.07
C ALA A 76 -9.82 11.55 3.30
N GLU A 77 -10.93 11.80 4.00
CA GLU A 77 -12.21 12.19 3.38
C GLU A 77 -12.08 13.52 2.62
N LYS A 78 -11.40 14.52 3.20
CA LYS A 78 -11.25 15.85 2.58
C LYS A 78 -10.20 15.88 1.47
N HIS A 79 -9.02 15.30 1.72
CA HIS A 79 -7.83 15.48 0.87
C HIS A 79 -7.39 14.21 0.12
N GLY A 80 -8.05 13.08 0.36
CA GLY A 80 -7.70 11.80 -0.23
C GLY A 80 -6.71 10.97 0.60
N THR A 81 -6.70 9.67 0.33
CA THR A 81 -5.96 8.67 1.12
C THR A 81 -4.44 8.81 1.03
N ILE A 82 -3.90 9.22 -0.13
CA ILE A 82 -2.46 9.42 -0.31
C ILE A 82 -1.97 10.60 0.51
N ALA A 83 -2.71 11.71 0.51
CA ALA A 83 -2.40 12.89 1.33
C ALA A 83 -2.43 12.53 2.82
N ALA A 84 -3.50 11.86 3.29
CA ALA A 84 -3.61 11.41 4.67
C ALA A 84 -2.46 10.48 5.08
N ARG A 85 -2.03 9.58 4.20
CA ARG A 85 -0.89 8.70 4.43
C ARG A 85 0.41 9.50 4.62
N MET A 86 0.69 10.47 3.74
CA MET A 86 1.89 11.31 3.86
C MET A 86 1.91 12.14 5.15
N VAL A 87 0.75 12.66 5.52
CA VAL A 87 0.54 13.44 6.74
C VAL A 87 0.74 12.55 7.98
N ARG A 88 0.26 11.31 7.96
CA ARG A 88 0.51 10.30 9.01
C ARG A 88 1.99 9.93 9.13
N GLU A 89 2.67 9.69 8.00
CA GLU A 89 4.11 9.39 7.99
C GLU A 89 4.91 10.55 8.62
N SER A 90 4.58 11.78 8.24
CA SER A 90 5.19 13.00 8.80
C SER A 90 4.88 13.15 10.29
N PHE A 91 3.63 12.89 10.71
CA PHE A 91 3.23 12.90 12.12
C PHE A 91 4.04 11.91 12.95
N CYS A 92 4.21 10.68 12.46
CA CYS A 92 4.99 9.66 13.16
C CYS A 92 6.48 10.03 13.25
N LEU A 93 7.03 10.70 12.24
CA LEU A 93 8.40 11.23 12.30
C LEU A 93 8.52 12.35 13.35
N PHE A 94 7.57 13.28 13.41
CA PHE A 94 7.56 14.30 14.46
C PHE A 94 7.39 13.72 15.86
N ALA A 95 6.58 12.67 16.01
CA ALA A 95 6.46 11.95 17.27
C ALA A 95 7.80 11.32 17.67
N GLU A 96 8.47 10.63 16.74
CA GLU A 96 9.79 10.02 16.96
C GLU A 96 10.85 11.05 17.38
N GLU A 97 10.84 12.24 16.75
CA GLU A 97 11.71 13.36 17.12
C GLU A 97 11.40 13.90 18.53
N ALA A 98 10.11 13.95 18.92
CA ALA A 98 9.69 14.43 20.23
C ALA A 98 9.98 13.42 21.35
N GLN A 99 9.78 12.13 21.08
CA GLN A 99 10.07 11.03 21.99
C GLN A 99 10.50 9.78 21.20
N PRO A 100 11.74 9.29 21.41
CA PRO A 100 12.21 8.07 20.75
C PRO A 100 11.27 6.89 20.99
N SER A 101 11.12 6.02 19.99
CA SER A 101 10.20 4.87 19.91
C SER A 101 8.71 5.22 19.89
N SER A 102 8.32 6.49 19.97
CA SER A 102 6.90 6.85 19.96
C SER A 102 6.30 6.83 18.55
N GLY A 103 7.08 7.15 17.51
CA GLY A 103 6.63 7.16 16.13
C GLY A 103 6.19 5.78 15.67
N GLU A 104 7.01 4.76 15.91
CA GLU A 104 6.68 3.36 15.56
C GLU A 104 5.48 2.83 16.35
N ARG A 105 5.38 3.14 17.64
CA ARG A 105 4.24 2.72 18.48
C ARG A 105 2.93 3.36 18.04
N ILE A 106 2.94 4.65 17.71
CA ILE A 106 1.77 5.36 17.18
C ILE A 106 1.38 4.78 15.82
N ASP A 107 2.35 4.50 14.95
CA ASP A 107 2.09 3.93 13.64
C ASP A 107 1.44 2.54 13.78
N ALA A 108 1.96 1.68 14.66
CA ALA A 108 1.37 0.37 14.95
C ALA A 108 -0.05 0.48 15.53
N LEU A 109 -0.30 1.47 16.39
CA LEU A 109 -1.62 1.76 16.94
C LEU A 109 -2.60 2.20 15.85
N LEU A 110 -2.22 3.14 14.99
CA LEU A 110 -3.06 3.58 13.88
C LEU A 110 -3.34 2.46 12.86
N ASP A 111 -2.37 1.57 12.61
CA ASP A 111 -2.59 0.38 11.78
C ASP A 111 -3.55 -0.62 12.44
N PHE A 112 -3.43 -0.80 13.75
CA PHE A 112 -4.37 -1.61 14.51
C PHE A 112 -5.80 -1.04 14.40
N GLU A 113 -6.00 0.25 14.66
CA GLU A 113 -7.31 0.91 14.55
C GLU A 113 -7.89 0.81 13.13
N ASN A 114 -7.07 1.01 12.10
CA ASN A 114 -7.49 0.82 10.72
C ASN A 114 -7.97 -0.61 10.47
N ARG A 115 -7.18 -1.63 10.84
CA ARG A 115 -7.58 -3.04 10.64
C ARG A 115 -8.85 -3.38 11.41
N LEU A 116 -8.97 -2.91 12.63
CA LEU A 116 -10.15 -3.11 13.47
C LEU A 116 -11.39 -2.52 12.80
N ALA A 117 -11.33 -1.25 12.37
CA ALA A 117 -12.43 -0.60 11.66
C ALA A 117 -12.85 -1.38 10.41
N HIS A 118 -11.89 -1.77 9.55
CA HIS A 118 -12.18 -2.54 8.33
C HIS A 118 -12.81 -3.91 8.63
N SER A 119 -12.42 -4.56 9.73
CA SER A 119 -13.01 -5.86 10.12
C SER A 119 -14.49 -5.76 10.50
N ILE A 120 -14.94 -4.58 10.93
CA ILE A 120 -16.30 -4.35 11.45
C ILE A 120 -17.18 -3.68 10.38
N GLU A 121 -16.61 -2.97 9.41
CA GLU A 121 -17.37 -2.36 8.28
C GLU A 121 -18.19 -3.37 7.47
N GLY A 122 -17.77 -4.64 7.44
CA GLY A 122 -18.49 -5.72 6.77
C GLY A 122 -19.70 -6.27 7.53
N ILE A 123 -19.90 -5.89 8.81
CA ILE A 123 -20.99 -6.42 9.63
C ILE A 123 -22.32 -5.78 9.22
N SER A 124 -23.21 -6.61 8.68
CA SER A 124 -24.54 -6.20 8.25
C SER A 124 -25.46 -5.86 9.43
N SER A 125 -26.47 -5.01 9.22
CA SER A 125 -27.46 -4.67 10.26
C SER A 125 -28.17 -5.91 10.84
N GLY A 126 -28.33 -6.97 10.03
CA GLY A 126 -28.88 -8.24 10.49
C GLY A 126 -27.99 -8.96 11.52
N GLU A 127 -26.67 -8.89 11.34
CA GLU A 127 -25.68 -9.45 12.27
C GLU A 127 -25.52 -8.61 13.55
N ARG A 128 -26.04 -7.38 13.55
CA ARG A 128 -26.05 -6.49 14.72
C ARG A 128 -27.32 -6.59 15.56
N THR A 129 -28.34 -7.31 15.09
CA THR A 129 -29.66 -7.38 15.72
C THR A 129 -29.80 -8.60 16.62
N PHE A 130 -30.01 -8.36 17.92
CA PHE A 130 -30.20 -9.40 18.94
C PHE A 130 -31.63 -9.36 19.50
N ARG A 131 -32.07 -10.46 20.12
CA ARG A 131 -33.38 -10.51 20.81
C ARG A 131 -33.19 -10.38 22.31
N LEU A 132 -33.68 -9.27 22.87
CA LEU A 132 -33.81 -9.09 24.31
C LEU A 132 -35.30 -9.12 24.67
N GLU A 133 -35.72 -10.10 25.47
CA GLU A 133 -37.11 -10.23 25.93
C GLU A 133 -38.16 -10.17 24.80
N SER A 134 -37.82 -10.73 23.63
CA SER A 134 -38.63 -10.72 22.38
C SER A 134 -38.64 -9.41 21.59
N LEU A 135 -37.91 -8.38 22.01
CA LEU A 135 -37.68 -7.15 21.25
C LEU A 135 -36.37 -7.25 20.45
N PRO A 136 -36.36 -6.87 19.16
CA PRO A 136 -35.12 -6.72 18.42
C PRO A 136 -34.36 -5.49 18.93
N VAL A 137 -33.11 -5.69 19.34
CA VAL A 137 -32.18 -4.64 19.78
C VAL A 137 -30.98 -4.67 18.83
N GLU A 138 -30.73 -3.57 18.15
CA GLU A 138 -29.52 -3.41 17.32
C GLU A 138 -28.39 -2.83 18.17
N LEU A 139 -27.25 -3.51 18.21
CA LEU A 139 -26.07 -3.01 18.90
C LEU A 139 -25.33 -1.97 18.03
N PRO A 140 -24.83 -0.89 18.64
CA PRO A 140 -24.09 0.14 17.92
C PRO A 140 -22.71 -0.35 17.46
N MET A 141 -22.12 0.29 16.45
CA MET A 141 -20.81 -0.12 15.91
C MET A 141 -19.69 -0.02 16.94
N GLU A 142 -19.80 0.94 17.86
CA GLU A 142 -18.89 1.16 18.97
C GLU A 142 -18.81 -0.06 19.90
N PHE A 143 -19.87 -0.86 19.99
CA PHE A 143 -19.85 -2.13 20.72
C PHE A 143 -18.93 -3.15 20.06
N PHE A 144 -18.98 -3.26 18.72
CA PHE A 144 -18.10 -4.16 17.98
C PHE A 144 -16.66 -3.67 17.99
N LEU A 145 -16.44 -2.35 17.93
CA LEU A 145 -15.11 -1.74 18.10
C LEU A 145 -14.54 -2.04 19.49
N ALA A 146 -15.33 -1.86 20.55
CA ALA A 146 -14.96 -2.20 21.92
C ALA A 146 -14.60 -3.67 22.09
N THR A 147 -15.47 -4.56 21.61
CA THR A 147 -15.25 -5.99 21.69
C THR A 147 -13.99 -6.41 20.92
N GLY A 148 -13.84 -5.95 19.69
CA GLY A 148 -12.67 -6.24 18.86
C GLY A 148 -11.38 -5.68 19.46
N PHE A 149 -11.39 -4.46 20.00
CA PHE A 149 -10.25 -3.89 20.72
C PHE A 149 -9.85 -4.77 21.90
N LEU A 150 -10.79 -5.11 22.78
CA LEU A 150 -10.51 -5.92 23.97
C LEU A 150 -9.96 -7.31 23.62
N ARG A 151 -10.40 -7.92 22.52
CA ARG A 151 -9.98 -9.27 22.12
C ARG A 151 -8.68 -9.31 21.33
N LEU A 152 -8.41 -8.28 20.52
CA LEU A 152 -7.33 -8.29 19.53
C LEU A 152 -6.14 -7.43 19.91
N ALA A 153 -6.31 -6.43 20.78
CA ALA A 153 -5.19 -5.60 21.23
C ALA A 153 -4.24 -6.45 22.10
N PRO A 154 -2.94 -6.58 21.76
CA PRO A 154 -2.02 -7.45 22.49
C PRO A 154 -1.84 -7.10 23.97
N GLU A 155 -1.96 -5.81 24.30
CA GLU A 155 -1.84 -5.31 25.67
C GLU A 155 -3.15 -5.44 26.47
N SER A 156 -4.24 -5.89 25.83
CA SER A 156 -5.51 -6.10 26.51
C SER A 156 -5.43 -7.31 27.44
N PRO A 157 -5.94 -7.21 28.68
CA PRO A 157 -6.02 -8.36 29.58
C PRO A 157 -6.97 -9.45 29.08
N TYR A 158 -7.79 -9.17 28.05
CA TYR A 158 -8.71 -10.12 27.42
C TYR A 158 -8.19 -10.65 26.07
N ALA A 159 -6.93 -10.34 25.72
CA ALA A 159 -6.34 -10.73 24.45
C ALA A 159 -6.22 -12.25 24.32
N GLY A 160 -6.70 -12.79 23.19
CA GLY A 160 -6.58 -14.23 22.89
C GLY A 160 -7.43 -15.16 23.77
N GLU A 161 -8.30 -14.62 24.62
CA GLU A 161 -9.33 -15.42 25.28
C GLU A 161 -10.33 -15.97 24.26
N ASN A 162 -10.91 -17.15 24.53
CA ASN A 162 -11.98 -17.72 23.72
C ASN A 162 -13.11 -16.69 23.52
N GLU A 163 -13.77 -16.67 22.36
CA GLU A 163 -14.87 -15.73 22.05
C GLU A 163 -15.96 -15.68 23.13
N SER A 164 -16.17 -16.80 23.84
CA SER A 164 -17.15 -16.96 24.91
C SER A 164 -16.70 -16.52 26.31
N ALA A 165 -15.45 -16.10 26.50
CA ALA A 165 -14.97 -15.64 27.81
C ALA A 165 -15.64 -14.31 28.22
N SER A 166 -15.93 -14.12 29.51
CA SER A 166 -16.62 -12.91 29.94
C SER A 166 -15.68 -11.70 29.91
N LEU A 167 -16.08 -10.64 29.18
CA LEU A 167 -15.41 -9.33 29.19
C LEU A 167 -15.78 -8.47 30.41
N GLN A 168 -16.50 -9.05 31.39
CA GLN A 168 -16.89 -8.40 32.66
C GLN A 168 -17.66 -7.09 32.48
N GLY A 169 -18.34 -6.91 31.34
CA GLY A 169 -19.08 -5.69 30.99
C GLY A 169 -18.20 -4.52 30.55
N ASN A 170 -16.88 -4.72 30.37
CA ASN A 170 -15.96 -3.69 29.91
C ASN A 170 -16.12 -3.38 28.42
N ASP A 171 -16.69 -4.30 27.64
CA ASP A 171 -17.16 -4.10 26.27
C ASP A 171 -18.22 -2.99 26.18
N TYR A 172 -19.26 -3.03 27.02
CA TYR A 172 -20.30 -2.00 27.04
C TYR A 172 -19.74 -0.64 27.51
N LYS A 173 -18.93 -0.65 28.58
CA LYS A 173 -18.30 0.58 29.10
C LYS A 173 -17.37 1.21 28.06
N LEU A 174 -16.55 0.41 27.39
CA LEU A 174 -15.65 0.90 26.36
C LEU A 174 -16.39 1.37 25.12
N ALA A 175 -17.51 0.74 24.76
CA ALA A 175 -18.37 1.21 23.67
C ALA A 175 -18.90 2.63 23.95
N ASP A 176 -19.35 2.90 25.18
CA ASP A 176 -19.76 4.24 25.60
C ASP A 176 -18.59 5.24 25.57
N CYS A 177 -17.38 4.82 25.96
CA CYS A 177 -16.19 5.64 25.81
C CYS A 177 -15.86 5.94 24.35
N PHE A 178 -15.93 4.97 23.43
CA PHE A 178 -15.71 5.21 22.00
C PHE A 178 -16.74 6.16 21.40
N ARG A 179 -18.01 6.03 21.79
CA ARG A 179 -19.07 6.94 21.38
C ARG A 179 -18.80 8.36 21.86
N HIS A 180 -18.51 8.53 23.15
CA HIS A 180 -18.17 9.84 23.73
C HIS A 180 -16.93 10.44 23.07
N ALA A 181 -15.86 9.64 22.92
CA ALA A 181 -14.62 10.07 22.30
C ALA A 181 -14.81 10.48 20.83
N THR A 182 -15.73 9.84 20.11
CA THR A 182 -16.13 10.24 18.75
C THR A 182 -16.79 11.62 18.77
N GLU A 183 -17.73 11.88 19.67
CA GLU A 183 -18.40 13.18 19.80
C GLU A 183 -17.39 14.30 20.10
N GLU A 184 -16.52 14.08 21.09
CA GLU A 184 -15.45 15.02 21.47
C GLU A 184 -14.47 15.27 20.32
N ALA A 185 -14.02 14.20 19.65
CA ALA A 185 -13.10 14.29 18.52
C ALA A 185 -13.71 15.05 17.35
N LEU A 186 -14.95 14.73 16.95
CA LEU A 186 -15.60 15.37 15.81
C LEU A 186 -15.91 16.85 16.06
N ALA A 187 -16.19 17.25 17.31
CA ALA A 187 -16.39 18.65 17.67
C ALA A 187 -15.15 19.51 17.41
N VAL A 188 -13.95 18.96 17.62
CA VAL A 188 -12.68 19.66 17.41
C VAL A 188 -12.16 19.46 15.99
N PHE A 189 -12.04 18.21 15.56
CA PHE A 189 -11.31 17.85 14.35
C PHE A 189 -12.00 18.32 13.07
N ARG A 190 -13.33 18.40 13.03
CA ARG A 190 -14.01 18.94 11.84
C ARG A 190 -13.62 20.40 11.59
N ALA A 191 -13.60 21.22 12.64
CA ALA A 191 -13.21 22.63 12.51
C ALA A 191 -11.73 22.77 12.13
N MET A 192 -10.86 21.90 12.68
CA MET A 192 -9.46 21.85 12.33
C MET A 192 -9.25 21.45 10.86
N ILE A 193 -9.82 20.33 10.41
CA ILE A 193 -9.69 19.81 9.04
C ILE A 193 -10.33 20.75 8.01
N ASP A 194 -11.47 21.38 8.33
CA ASP A 194 -12.11 22.36 7.44
C ASP A 194 -11.16 23.51 7.09
N LYS A 195 -10.23 23.88 7.99
CA LYS A 195 -9.28 24.99 7.81
C LYS A 195 -7.97 24.61 7.13
N VAL A 196 -7.55 23.36 7.25
CA VAL A 196 -6.27 22.89 6.71
C VAL A 196 -6.41 22.66 5.21
N GLU A 197 -5.47 23.18 4.43
CA GLU A 197 -5.33 22.83 3.02
C GLU A 197 -4.07 22.00 2.84
N PHE A 198 -4.21 20.86 2.15
CA PHE A 198 -3.09 19.97 1.92
C PHE A 198 -2.12 20.56 0.89
N ASP A 199 -0.85 20.72 1.30
CA ASP A 199 0.26 21.00 0.40
C ASP A 199 1.46 20.13 0.77
N ALA A 200 1.83 19.20 -0.11
CA ALA A 200 2.97 18.31 0.09
C ALA A 200 4.30 19.08 0.24
N LYS A 201 4.42 20.29 -0.32
CA LYS A 201 5.62 21.13 -0.20
C LYS A 201 5.85 21.67 1.21
N SER A 202 4.79 21.73 2.03
CA SER A 202 4.90 22.13 3.44
C SER A 202 5.51 21.04 4.31
N LEU A 203 5.48 19.78 3.87
CA LEU A 203 6.02 18.64 4.61
C LEU A 203 7.55 18.60 4.47
N SER A 204 8.25 18.63 5.60
CA SER A 204 9.71 18.60 5.62
C SER A 204 10.28 17.20 5.48
N ASN A 205 9.53 16.17 5.90
CA ASN A 205 9.99 14.78 5.96
C ASN A 205 8.91 13.84 5.39
N TRP A 206 9.31 12.65 4.94
CA TRP A 206 8.41 11.57 4.48
C TRP A 206 9.06 10.21 4.73
N LYS A 207 8.29 9.12 4.60
CA LYS A 207 8.81 7.75 4.61
C LYS A 207 8.64 7.13 3.23
N TRP A 208 9.53 6.21 2.84
CA TRP A 208 9.36 5.43 1.62
C TRP A 208 8.32 4.31 1.81
N SER A 209 7.55 4.00 0.77
CA SER A 209 6.68 2.82 0.78
C SER A 209 7.47 1.52 0.88
N ALA A 210 6.96 0.56 1.66
CA ALA A 210 7.50 -0.80 1.71
C ALA A 210 7.33 -1.54 0.36
N HIS A 211 6.22 -1.29 -0.32
CA HIS A 211 5.95 -1.76 -1.68
C HIS A 211 5.73 -0.54 -2.58
N PRO A 212 6.80 0.10 -3.08
CA PRO A 212 6.68 1.26 -3.94
C PRO A 212 6.15 0.87 -5.32
N GLY A 213 5.36 1.75 -5.93
CA GLY A 213 5.07 1.65 -7.36
C GLY A 213 6.27 2.09 -8.18
N ALA A 214 6.15 2.01 -9.51
CA ALA A 214 7.26 2.23 -10.42
C ALA A 214 7.84 3.66 -10.35
N ALA A 215 6.99 4.68 -10.24
CA ALA A 215 7.41 6.06 -10.12
C ALA A 215 8.11 6.31 -8.78
N GLU A 216 7.53 5.85 -7.66
CA GLU A 216 8.15 5.99 -6.34
C GLU A 216 9.47 5.22 -6.27
N ARG A 217 9.51 3.99 -6.81
CA ARG A 217 10.73 3.16 -6.84
C ARG A 217 11.84 3.86 -7.60
N HIS A 218 11.52 4.53 -8.71
CA HIS A 218 12.53 5.28 -9.46
C HIS A 218 13.05 6.52 -8.70
N LEU A 219 12.22 7.18 -7.88
CA LEU A 219 12.71 8.21 -6.96
C LEU A 219 13.64 7.63 -5.89
N GLN A 220 13.31 6.46 -5.34
CA GLN A 220 14.19 5.77 -4.37
C GLN A 220 15.56 5.45 -4.96
N ARG A 221 15.61 4.98 -6.21
CA ARG A 221 16.88 4.69 -6.90
C ARG A 221 17.79 5.91 -7.04
N ARG A 222 17.18 7.09 -7.22
CA ARG A 222 17.88 8.36 -7.47
C ARG A 222 18.29 9.07 -6.19
N HIS A 223 17.50 8.94 -5.14
CA HIS A 223 17.67 9.69 -3.89
C HIS A 223 19.07 9.52 -3.29
N GLY A 224 19.85 10.60 -3.27
CA GLY A 224 21.23 10.61 -2.76
C GLY A 224 22.22 9.72 -3.52
N ASN A 225 21.86 9.23 -4.72
CA ASN A 225 22.67 8.26 -5.44
C ASN A 225 23.71 8.94 -6.36
N PRO A 226 25.02 8.72 -6.16
CA PRO A 226 26.08 9.38 -6.92
C PRO A 226 26.11 9.04 -8.41
N LEU A 227 25.42 7.97 -8.84
CA LEU A 227 25.28 7.56 -10.24
C LEU A 227 24.36 8.48 -11.04
N PHE A 228 23.55 9.30 -10.37
CA PHE A 228 22.64 10.24 -11.00
C PHE A 228 23.19 11.67 -10.93
N PRO A 229 22.80 12.58 -11.85
CA PRO A 229 23.14 13.99 -11.75
C PRO A 229 22.67 14.62 -10.44
N LEU A 230 23.43 15.57 -9.86
CA LEU A 230 23.10 16.17 -8.55
C LEU A 230 21.66 16.69 -8.44
N HIS A 231 21.16 17.35 -9.49
CA HIS A 231 19.78 17.87 -9.51
C HIS A 231 18.70 16.77 -9.51
N ARG A 232 19.05 15.52 -9.87
CA ARG A 232 18.16 14.35 -9.84
C ARG A 232 18.26 13.58 -8.53
N GLN A 233 19.31 13.80 -7.74
CA GLN A 233 19.51 13.14 -6.45
C GLN A 233 18.62 13.71 -5.34
N MET A 234 18.21 14.97 -5.50
CA MET A 234 17.28 15.62 -4.58
C MET A 234 15.86 15.16 -4.89
N VAL A 235 15.22 14.57 -3.89
CA VAL A 235 13.80 14.20 -3.92
C VAL A 235 13.11 15.02 -2.84
N THR A 236 11.96 15.58 -3.14
CA THR A 236 11.11 16.32 -2.19
C THR A 236 9.88 15.51 -1.80
N ALA A 237 9.22 15.89 -0.71
CA ALA A 237 7.92 15.31 -0.34
C ALA A 237 6.87 15.48 -1.45
N HIS A 238 6.93 16.58 -2.21
CA HIS A 238 6.06 16.79 -3.36
C HIS A 238 6.33 15.78 -4.49
N ASP A 239 7.61 15.49 -4.80
CA ASP A 239 7.94 14.48 -5.82
C ASP A 239 7.39 13.09 -5.43
N VAL A 240 7.52 12.72 -4.15
CA VAL A 240 6.99 11.46 -3.64
C VAL A 240 5.46 11.41 -3.69
N TYR A 241 4.80 12.52 -3.38
CA TYR A 241 3.34 12.64 -3.51
C TYR A 241 2.88 12.40 -4.96
N GLU A 242 3.47 13.13 -5.91
CA GLU A 242 3.13 13.02 -7.33
C GLU A 242 3.42 11.61 -7.88
N ALA A 243 4.54 11.01 -7.48
CA ALA A 243 4.86 9.63 -7.85
C ALA A 243 3.81 8.63 -7.33
N ARG A 244 3.38 8.77 -6.07
CA ARG A 244 2.34 7.90 -5.48
C ARG A 244 0.98 8.09 -6.14
N LEU A 245 0.64 9.31 -6.54
CA LEU A 245 -0.55 9.58 -7.34
C LEU A 245 -0.49 8.86 -8.69
N ALA A 246 0.62 9.00 -9.41
CA ALA A 246 0.83 8.33 -10.69
C ALA A 246 0.77 6.79 -10.56
N ASP A 247 1.45 6.24 -9.55
CA ASP A 247 1.46 4.79 -9.28
C ASP A 247 0.05 4.26 -8.97
N THR A 248 -0.71 4.99 -8.15
CA THR A 248 -2.09 4.62 -7.81
C THR A 248 -3.02 4.70 -9.01
N GLN A 249 -2.86 5.75 -9.82
CA GLN A 249 -3.64 5.94 -11.06
C GLN A 249 -3.37 4.80 -12.05
N ALA A 250 -2.10 4.40 -12.25
CA ALA A 250 -1.74 3.30 -13.13
C ALA A 250 -2.39 1.98 -12.71
N LEU A 251 -2.39 1.65 -11.41
CA LEU A 251 -3.08 0.46 -10.90
C LEU A 251 -4.60 0.55 -11.03
N HIS A 252 -5.17 1.74 -10.86
CA HIS A 252 -6.60 1.96 -11.04
C HIS A 252 -7.04 1.75 -12.50
N GLU A 253 -6.27 2.25 -13.46
CA GLU A 253 -6.51 2.02 -14.89
C GLU A 253 -6.49 0.53 -15.24
N ILE A 254 -5.48 -0.22 -14.78
CA ILE A 254 -5.40 -1.67 -14.99
C ILE A 254 -6.61 -2.37 -14.35
N SER A 255 -7.03 -1.95 -13.16
CA SER A 255 -8.21 -2.51 -12.49
C SER A 255 -9.51 -2.26 -13.27
N ASN A 256 -9.67 -1.07 -13.85
CA ASN A 256 -10.84 -0.74 -14.65
C ASN A 256 -10.88 -1.55 -15.94
N GLU A 257 -9.74 -1.64 -16.66
CA GLU A 257 -9.62 -2.46 -17.87
C GLU A 257 -9.87 -3.95 -17.59
N LEU A 258 -9.38 -4.47 -16.45
CA LEU A 258 -9.69 -5.83 -16.03
C LEU A 258 -11.20 -6.01 -15.79
N GLY A 259 -11.85 -5.04 -15.17
CA GLY A 259 -13.30 -5.06 -14.94
C GLY A 259 -14.09 -5.12 -16.25
N GLU A 260 -13.71 -4.30 -17.23
CA GLU A 260 -14.30 -4.29 -18.58
C GLU A 260 -14.06 -5.63 -19.31
N LEU A 261 -12.83 -6.14 -19.26
CA LEU A 261 -12.46 -7.41 -19.88
C LEU A 261 -13.22 -8.58 -19.27
N ASN A 262 -13.29 -8.63 -17.94
CA ASN A 262 -14.03 -9.66 -17.21
C ASN A 262 -15.53 -9.60 -17.53
N HIS A 263 -16.10 -8.40 -17.60
CA HIS A 263 -17.50 -8.22 -18.00
C HIS A 263 -17.76 -8.70 -19.43
N SER A 264 -16.90 -8.33 -20.37
CA SER A 264 -17.02 -8.74 -21.78
C SER A 264 -16.90 -10.26 -21.95
N PHE A 265 -15.96 -10.88 -21.23
CA PHE A 265 -15.80 -12.34 -21.23
C PHE A 265 -17.03 -13.03 -20.64
N ALA A 266 -17.52 -12.57 -19.50
CA ALA A 266 -18.69 -13.15 -18.82
C ALA A 266 -20.00 -13.02 -19.63
N GLN A 267 -20.12 -11.99 -20.48
CA GLN A 267 -21.27 -11.81 -21.37
C GLN A 267 -21.26 -12.76 -22.58
N THR A 268 -20.13 -13.43 -22.85
CA THR A 268 -20.01 -14.36 -23.97
C THR A 268 -20.63 -15.71 -23.59
N THR A 269 -21.93 -15.88 -23.87
CA THR A 269 -22.66 -17.11 -23.56
C THR A 269 -22.36 -18.27 -24.52
N GLU A 270 -22.00 -17.96 -25.77
CA GLU A 270 -21.63 -18.94 -26.78
C GLU A 270 -20.34 -18.51 -27.48
N LEU A 271 -19.45 -19.48 -27.71
CA LEU A 271 -18.18 -19.22 -28.39
C LEU A 271 -18.41 -19.01 -29.90
N PRO A 272 -17.72 -18.04 -30.52
CA PRO A 272 -17.85 -17.81 -31.96
C PRO A 272 -17.22 -18.94 -32.78
N LEU A 273 -17.51 -19.01 -34.09
CA LEU A 273 -16.95 -20.06 -34.97
C LEU A 273 -15.41 -20.09 -34.97
N ASN A 274 -14.77 -18.93 -34.80
CA ASN A 274 -13.32 -18.77 -34.66
C ASN A 274 -12.86 -18.76 -33.19
N TRP A 275 -13.49 -19.58 -32.34
CA TRP A 275 -13.29 -19.58 -30.89
C TRP A 275 -11.82 -19.67 -30.44
N GLN A 276 -10.94 -20.33 -31.20
CA GLN A 276 -9.51 -20.43 -30.87
C GLN A 276 -8.85 -19.05 -30.86
N SER A 277 -9.00 -18.29 -31.95
CA SER A 277 -8.45 -16.92 -32.04
C SER A 277 -9.13 -15.97 -31.07
N PHE A 278 -10.41 -16.20 -30.77
CA PHE A 278 -11.14 -15.43 -29.76
C PHE A 278 -10.55 -15.63 -28.36
N LEU A 279 -10.39 -16.88 -27.89
CA LEU A 279 -9.81 -17.18 -26.59
C LEU A 279 -8.33 -16.81 -26.51
N ASP A 280 -7.59 -16.94 -27.60
CA ASP A 280 -6.20 -16.49 -27.71
C ASP A 280 -6.08 -14.96 -27.51
N GLY A 281 -6.98 -14.19 -28.14
CA GLY A 281 -7.03 -12.73 -27.95
C GLY A 281 -7.28 -12.32 -26.50
N TYR A 282 -8.18 -13.01 -25.78
CA TYR A 282 -8.41 -12.80 -24.36
C TYR A 282 -7.20 -13.19 -23.51
N ARG A 283 -6.61 -14.37 -23.78
CA ARG A 283 -5.39 -14.85 -23.12
C ARG A 283 -4.27 -13.82 -23.22
N ASP A 284 -4.01 -13.34 -24.43
CA ASP A 284 -2.97 -12.33 -24.71
C ASP A 284 -3.28 -10.99 -24.05
N TYR A 285 -4.56 -10.58 -23.98
CA TYR A 285 -4.94 -9.34 -23.29
C TYR A 285 -4.70 -9.46 -21.78
N VAL A 286 -5.15 -10.55 -21.17
CA VAL A 286 -4.91 -10.82 -19.73
C VAL A 286 -3.42 -10.86 -19.43
N ASP A 287 -2.62 -11.42 -20.33
CA ASP A 287 -1.17 -11.43 -20.19
C ASP A 287 -0.55 -10.04 -20.23
N ARG A 288 -0.97 -9.17 -21.16
CA ARG A 288 -0.53 -7.78 -21.19
C ARG A 288 -0.98 -6.99 -19.95
N LEU A 289 -2.17 -7.26 -19.41
CA LEU A 289 -2.62 -6.64 -18.16
C LEU A 289 -1.75 -7.05 -16.98
N ASP A 290 -1.39 -8.33 -16.89
CA ASP A 290 -0.50 -8.82 -15.84
C ASP A 290 0.91 -8.22 -15.95
N GLU A 291 1.45 -8.14 -17.17
CA GLU A 291 2.74 -7.50 -17.44
C GLU A 291 2.73 -6.01 -17.06
N ARG A 292 1.66 -5.29 -17.38
CA ARG A 292 1.48 -3.89 -16.94
C ARG A 292 1.36 -3.77 -15.43
N ARG A 293 0.66 -4.68 -14.76
CA ARG A 293 0.56 -4.72 -13.29
C ARG A 293 1.94 -4.93 -12.65
N LEU A 294 2.71 -5.89 -13.17
CA LEU A 294 4.06 -6.16 -12.69
C LEU A 294 4.97 -4.95 -12.91
N ALA A 295 4.89 -4.30 -14.07
CA ALA A 295 5.65 -3.09 -14.36
C ALA A 295 5.25 -1.90 -13.47
N ALA A 296 3.97 -1.75 -13.13
CA ALA A 296 3.47 -0.69 -12.26
C ALA A 296 3.95 -0.84 -10.80
N GLY A 297 4.25 -2.07 -10.36
CA GLY A 297 4.71 -2.35 -9.01
C GLY A 297 3.68 -2.00 -7.92
N GLY A 298 4.16 -1.76 -6.70
CA GLY A 298 3.32 -1.39 -5.58
C GLY A 298 2.51 -2.54 -4.97
N GLN A 299 1.65 -2.21 -4.01
CA GLN A 299 0.78 -3.20 -3.36
C GLN A 299 -0.42 -3.53 -4.27
N ASN A 300 -0.30 -4.59 -5.05
CA ASN A 300 -1.31 -4.97 -6.04
C ASN A 300 -1.67 -6.47 -6.05
N ALA A 301 -1.32 -7.22 -5.01
CA ALA A 301 -1.60 -8.66 -4.90
C ALA A 301 -3.07 -9.02 -5.20
N PRO A 302 -4.10 -8.31 -4.66
CA PRO A 302 -5.50 -8.63 -4.98
C PRO A 302 -5.85 -8.47 -6.47
N LEU A 303 -5.23 -7.51 -7.15
CA LEU A 303 -5.38 -7.30 -8.59
C LEU A 303 -4.71 -8.44 -9.36
N GLY A 304 -3.51 -8.88 -8.93
CA GLY A 304 -2.86 -10.08 -9.47
C GLY A 304 -3.74 -11.33 -9.34
N ASP A 305 -4.35 -11.54 -8.19
CA ASP A 305 -5.28 -12.67 -7.97
C ASP A 305 -6.51 -12.58 -8.88
N ALA A 306 -7.03 -11.37 -9.12
CA ALA A 306 -8.17 -11.17 -10.01
C ALA A 306 -7.83 -11.47 -11.48
N ILE A 307 -6.65 -11.03 -11.94
CA ILE A 307 -6.13 -11.35 -13.27
C ILE A 307 -5.94 -12.88 -13.41
N ALA A 308 -5.34 -13.53 -12.40
CA ALA A 308 -5.13 -14.97 -12.40
C ALA A 308 -6.43 -15.77 -12.43
N ARG A 309 -7.48 -15.30 -11.74
CA ARG A 309 -8.83 -15.89 -11.82
C ARG A 309 -9.41 -15.81 -13.22
N LEU A 310 -9.43 -14.63 -13.84
CA LEU A 310 -9.93 -14.47 -15.21
C LEU A 310 -9.13 -15.33 -16.20
N ARG A 311 -7.80 -15.39 -16.07
CA ARG A 311 -6.96 -16.31 -16.86
C ARG A 311 -7.41 -17.75 -16.71
N THR A 312 -7.65 -18.19 -15.48
CA THR A 312 -8.09 -19.56 -15.17
C THR A 312 -9.44 -19.86 -15.82
N ASP A 313 -10.38 -18.91 -15.80
CA ASP A 313 -11.69 -19.07 -16.44
C ASP A 313 -11.57 -19.18 -17.96
N ILE A 314 -10.74 -18.33 -18.59
CA ILE A 314 -10.43 -18.40 -20.03
C ILE A 314 -9.84 -19.76 -20.40
N LEU A 315 -8.82 -20.22 -19.67
CA LEU A 315 -8.15 -21.50 -19.94
C LEU A 315 -9.08 -22.69 -19.68
N THR A 316 -9.98 -22.60 -18.69
CA THR A 316 -10.98 -23.64 -18.43
C THR A 316 -11.97 -23.76 -19.58
N THR A 317 -12.44 -22.64 -20.12
CA THR A 317 -13.26 -22.60 -21.33
C THR A 317 -12.52 -23.20 -22.53
N TRP A 318 -11.24 -22.86 -22.71
CA TRP A 318 -10.41 -23.40 -23.78
C TRP A 318 -10.25 -24.93 -23.67
N ARG A 319 -9.90 -25.44 -22.49
CA ARG A 319 -9.78 -26.88 -22.23
C ARG A 319 -11.09 -27.62 -22.50
N THR A 320 -12.22 -27.02 -22.11
CA THR A 320 -13.55 -27.58 -22.38
C THR A 320 -13.82 -27.68 -23.89
N SER A 321 -13.43 -26.68 -24.68
CA SER A 321 -13.56 -26.73 -26.15
C SER A 321 -12.63 -27.77 -26.81
N LEU A 322 -11.51 -28.11 -26.17
CA LEU A 322 -10.55 -29.11 -26.66
C LEU A 322 -10.77 -30.54 -26.13
N HIS A 323 -11.81 -30.80 -25.33
CA HIS A 323 -12.01 -32.07 -24.59
C HIS A 323 -11.89 -33.37 -25.42
N ARG A 324 -12.11 -33.30 -26.75
CA ARG A 324 -12.03 -34.47 -27.66
C ARG A 324 -10.62 -34.75 -28.19
N SER A 325 -9.67 -33.83 -28.00
CA SER A 325 -8.29 -33.94 -28.51
C SER A 325 -7.27 -33.89 -27.37
N ARG A 326 -6.82 -35.07 -26.92
CA ARG A 326 -5.76 -35.18 -25.91
C ARG A 326 -4.45 -34.51 -26.34
N HIS A 327 -4.12 -34.61 -27.64
CA HIS A 327 -2.91 -33.99 -28.18
C HIS A 327 -2.97 -32.46 -28.12
N SER A 328 -4.12 -31.86 -28.47
CA SER A 328 -4.30 -30.41 -28.42
C SER A 328 -4.32 -29.87 -26.99
N LEU A 329 -4.88 -30.63 -26.03
CA LEU A 329 -4.81 -30.29 -24.61
C LEU A 329 -3.37 -30.29 -24.10
N ALA A 330 -2.59 -31.34 -24.41
CA ALA A 330 -1.19 -31.43 -24.00
C ALA A 330 -0.34 -30.32 -24.62
N ALA A 331 -0.60 -29.94 -25.87
CA ALA A 331 0.06 -28.83 -26.53
C ALA A 331 -0.24 -27.49 -25.82
N LEU A 332 -1.51 -27.23 -25.48
CA LEU A 332 -1.92 -26.04 -24.73
C LEU A 332 -1.22 -25.98 -23.36
N ASP A 333 -1.27 -27.05 -22.57
CA ASP A 333 -0.67 -27.06 -21.24
C ASP A 333 0.86 -26.88 -21.29
N HIS A 334 1.53 -27.41 -22.31
CA HIS A 334 2.96 -27.20 -22.52
C HIS A 334 3.28 -25.74 -22.89
N GLU A 335 2.49 -25.14 -23.77
CA GLU A 335 2.61 -23.73 -24.17
C GLU A 335 2.41 -22.80 -22.96
N GLU A 336 1.42 -23.09 -22.12
CA GLU A 336 1.14 -22.33 -20.90
C GLU A 336 2.28 -22.43 -19.87
N ALA A 337 2.86 -23.63 -19.70
CA ALA A 337 4.01 -23.81 -18.81
C ALA A 337 5.22 -22.99 -19.27
N GLN A 338 5.53 -23.01 -20.58
CA GLN A 338 6.62 -22.22 -21.16
C GLN A 338 6.39 -20.72 -21.01
N ARG A 339 5.16 -20.24 -21.23
CA ARG A 339 4.82 -18.82 -21.04
C ARG A 339 4.98 -18.40 -19.58
N ALA A 340 4.52 -19.21 -18.64
CA ALA A 340 4.63 -18.92 -17.22
C ALA A 340 6.09 -18.83 -16.76
N GLU A 341 6.93 -19.79 -17.18
CA GLU A 341 8.36 -19.79 -16.88
C GLU A 341 9.06 -18.55 -17.45
N ARG A 342 8.81 -18.24 -18.73
CA ARG A 342 9.37 -17.05 -19.38
C ARG A 342 8.93 -15.76 -18.70
N ARG A 343 7.67 -15.67 -18.26
CA ARG A 343 7.17 -14.49 -17.53
C ARG A 343 7.84 -14.35 -16.18
N ALA A 344 7.92 -15.42 -15.40
CA ALA A 344 8.56 -15.40 -14.09
C ALA A 344 10.03 -14.95 -14.20
N LEU A 345 10.71 -15.37 -15.26
CA LEU A 345 12.08 -14.96 -15.55
C LEU A 345 12.18 -13.46 -15.90
N LEU A 346 11.36 -12.97 -16.83
CA LEU A 346 11.45 -11.58 -17.33
C LEU A 346 10.91 -10.54 -16.34
N TYR A 347 9.86 -10.87 -15.59
CA TYR A 347 9.16 -9.92 -14.72
C TYR A 347 9.35 -10.21 -13.23
N GLY A 348 10.29 -11.10 -12.88
CA GLY A 348 10.64 -11.42 -11.48
C GLY A 348 11.47 -10.34 -10.76
N CYS A 349 11.84 -9.27 -11.47
CA CYS A 349 12.55 -8.11 -10.93
C CYS A 349 11.88 -6.81 -11.43
N ASP A 350 11.63 -5.86 -10.52
CA ASP A 350 10.97 -4.58 -10.83
C ASP A 350 11.68 -3.81 -11.93
N TRP A 351 13.02 -3.82 -11.95
CA TRP A 351 13.79 -3.11 -12.97
C TRP A 351 13.52 -3.66 -14.38
N THR A 352 13.54 -4.98 -14.55
CA THR A 352 13.29 -5.60 -15.86
C THR A 352 11.83 -5.41 -16.27
N ALA A 353 10.89 -5.56 -15.33
CA ALA A 353 9.47 -5.32 -15.60
C ALA A 353 9.21 -3.89 -16.08
N GLN A 354 9.85 -2.89 -15.46
CA GLN A 354 9.75 -1.48 -15.84
C GLN A 354 10.48 -1.16 -17.14
N LEU A 355 11.59 -1.82 -17.44
CA LEU A 355 12.31 -1.63 -18.70
C LEU A 355 11.52 -2.17 -19.90
N LEU A 356 10.88 -3.33 -19.72
CA LEU A 356 10.13 -4.01 -20.78
C LEU A 356 8.73 -3.41 -21.01
N SER A 357 8.27 -2.49 -20.14
CA SER A 357 6.95 -1.90 -20.27
C SER A 357 6.87 -0.88 -21.41
N ASN A 358 5.71 -0.84 -22.07
CA ASN A 358 5.41 0.20 -23.06
C ASN A 358 5.28 1.55 -22.33
N GLY A 359 6.26 2.42 -22.51
CA GLY A 359 6.33 3.70 -21.80
C GLY A 359 7.07 3.63 -20.47
N SER A 360 8.20 2.90 -20.44
CA SER A 360 9.10 2.82 -19.28
C SER A 360 9.30 4.19 -18.61
N LEU A 361 9.12 4.21 -17.28
CA LEU A 361 9.33 5.41 -16.46
C LEU A 361 10.81 5.71 -16.20
N ILE A 362 11.70 4.80 -16.60
CA ILE A 362 13.15 4.97 -16.49
C ILE A 362 13.64 5.62 -17.78
N PRO A 363 14.11 6.88 -17.74
CA PRO A 363 14.71 7.52 -18.91
C PRO A 363 15.89 6.71 -19.46
N PRO A 364 16.13 6.70 -20.79
CA PRO A 364 17.21 5.92 -21.40
C PRO A 364 18.60 6.14 -20.76
N GLU A 365 18.92 7.39 -20.41
CA GLU A 365 20.17 7.78 -19.75
C GLU A 365 20.27 7.31 -18.29
N GLU A 366 19.15 6.95 -17.67
CA GLU A 366 19.03 6.49 -16.29
C GLU A 366 18.89 4.97 -16.17
N VAL A 367 18.77 4.24 -17.29
CA VAL A 367 18.62 2.77 -17.31
C VAL A 367 19.73 2.06 -16.53
N VAL A 368 20.99 2.39 -16.83
CA VAL A 368 22.16 1.74 -16.20
C VAL A 368 22.42 2.25 -14.78
N PRO A 369 22.33 3.57 -14.49
CA PRO A 369 22.31 4.05 -13.11
C PRO A 369 21.25 3.37 -12.26
N ALA A 370 20.02 3.20 -12.77
CA ALA A 370 18.93 2.52 -12.08
C ALA A 370 19.21 1.03 -11.85
N LEU A 371 19.81 0.35 -12.85
CA LEU A 371 20.22 -1.04 -12.73
C LEU A 371 21.26 -1.23 -11.61
N LEU A 372 22.26 -0.35 -11.57
CA LEU A 372 23.32 -0.38 -10.57
C LEU A 372 22.85 0.06 -9.17
N SER A 373 21.67 0.66 -9.06
CA SER A 373 21.00 0.93 -7.77
C SER A 373 20.38 -0.32 -7.14
N GLU A 374 20.13 -1.37 -7.93
CA GLU A 374 19.57 -2.61 -7.39
C GLU A 374 20.60 -3.37 -6.54
N SER A 375 20.11 -4.29 -5.71
CA SER A 375 21.00 -5.17 -4.93
C SER A 375 21.71 -6.16 -5.85
N PRO A 376 22.86 -6.73 -5.45
CA PRO A 376 23.52 -7.79 -6.23
C PRO A 376 22.59 -8.97 -6.56
N ALA A 377 21.74 -9.40 -5.62
CA ALA A 377 20.81 -10.51 -5.83
C ALA A 377 19.74 -10.18 -6.88
N GLU A 378 19.22 -8.94 -6.90
CA GLU A 378 18.30 -8.49 -7.94
C GLU A 378 19.01 -8.37 -9.30
N LEU A 379 20.25 -7.90 -9.31
CA LEU A 379 21.05 -7.80 -10.53
C LEU A 379 21.32 -9.16 -11.17
N GLU A 380 21.55 -10.22 -10.38
CA GLU A 380 21.70 -11.59 -10.89
C GLU A 380 20.43 -12.06 -11.62
N LYS A 381 19.25 -11.78 -11.06
CA LYS A 381 17.97 -12.08 -11.73
C LYS A 381 17.85 -11.34 -13.06
N VAL A 382 18.19 -10.05 -13.06
CA VAL A 382 18.17 -9.24 -14.29
C VAL A 382 19.11 -9.83 -15.34
N VAL A 383 20.37 -10.12 -14.99
CA VAL A 383 21.35 -10.69 -15.93
C VAL A 383 20.88 -12.03 -16.47
N THR A 384 20.36 -12.92 -15.61
CA THR A 384 19.82 -14.22 -16.02
C THR A 384 18.67 -14.04 -17.01
N ALA A 385 17.75 -13.11 -16.74
CA ALA A 385 16.62 -12.82 -17.61
C ALA A 385 17.06 -12.25 -18.98
N LEU A 386 18.01 -11.32 -18.99
CA LEU A 386 18.53 -10.73 -20.24
C LEU A 386 19.33 -11.76 -21.05
N GLN A 387 20.08 -12.66 -20.41
CA GLN A 387 20.85 -13.71 -21.07
C GLN A 387 19.94 -14.78 -21.72
N ALA A 388 18.86 -15.15 -21.03
CA ALA A 388 17.93 -16.16 -21.52
C ALA A 388 17.09 -15.69 -22.72
N GLU A 389 16.99 -14.38 -22.94
CA GLU A 389 16.13 -13.79 -23.96
C GLU A 389 16.97 -13.14 -25.07
N PRO A 390 17.11 -13.78 -26.26
CA PRO A 390 18.04 -13.34 -27.31
C PRO A 390 17.87 -11.90 -27.77
N ARG A 391 16.64 -11.39 -27.82
CA ARG A 391 16.34 -10.00 -28.21
C ARG A 391 16.87 -8.95 -27.21
N LEU A 392 17.30 -9.37 -26.01
CA LEU A 392 17.82 -8.50 -24.95
C LEU A 392 19.34 -8.58 -24.78
N HIS A 393 20.04 -9.37 -25.61
CA HIS A 393 21.50 -9.51 -25.54
C HIS A 393 22.22 -8.18 -25.76
N ASP A 394 21.79 -7.37 -26.73
CA ASP A 394 22.36 -6.05 -26.99
C ASP A 394 22.18 -5.10 -25.79
N THR A 395 21.02 -5.18 -25.12
CA THR A 395 20.76 -4.43 -23.88
C THR A 395 21.75 -4.84 -22.79
N LEU A 396 22.02 -6.13 -22.62
CA LEU A 396 22.99 -6.61 -21.63
C LEU A 396 24.41 -6.11 -21.93
N VAL A 397 24.85 -6.17 -23.20
CA VAL A 397 26.15 -5.66 -23.64
C VAL A 397 26.26 -4.16 -23.36
N HIS A 398 25.21 -3.39 -23.67
CA HIS A 398 25.16 -1.97 -23.40
C HIS A 398 25.24 -1.65 -21.90
N CYS A 399 24.48 -2.37 -21.07
CA CYS A 399 24.50 -2.24 -19.62
C CYS A 399 25.90 -2.50 -19.05
N ARG A 400 26.57 -3.58 -19.50
CA ARG A 400 27.94 -3.91 -19.09
C ARG A 400 28.92 -2.78 -19.41
N ALA A 401 28.97 -2.34 -20.67
CA ALA A 401 29.90 -1.31 -21.12
C ALA A 401 29.69 0.02 -20.37
N THR A 402 28.43 0.42 -20.19
CA THR A 402 28.10 1.66 -19.48
C THR A 402 28.38 1.56 -17.99
N ALA A 403 28.17 0.40 -17.36
CA ALA A 403 28.46 0.22 -15.94
C ALA A 403 29.95 0.40 -15.62
N HIS A 404 30.84 -0.19 -16.43
CA HIS A 404 32.30 0.00 -16.28
C HIS A 404 32.72 1.46 -16.46
N ARG A 405 32.12 2.17 -17.43
CA ARG A 405 32.35 3.61 -17.61
C ARG A 405 31.92 4.41 -16.38
N LEU A 406 30.73 4.15 -15.83
CA LEU A 406 30.23 4.83 -14.64
C LEU A 406 31.10 4.58 -13.39
N ASP A 407 31.61 3.35 -13.22
CA ASP A 407 32.56 3.04 -12.14
C ASP A 407 33.87 3.83 -12.29
N ASN A 408 34.44 3.88 -13.50
CA ASN A 408 35.65 4.66 -13.77
C ASN A 408 35.44 6.16 -13.51
N GLU A 409 34.32 6.71 -13.95
CA GLU A 409 33.94 8.11 -13.69
C GLU A 409 33.75 8.37 -12.19
N ALA A 410 33.08 7.47 -11.47
CA ALA A 410 32.88 7.59 -10.03
C ALA A 410 34.20 7.54 -9.26
N ARG A 411 35.09 6.59 -9.58
CA ARG A 411 36.44 6.49 -8.97
C ARG A 411 37.28 7.73 -9.23
N SER A 412 37.27 8.24 -10.47
CA SER A 412 38.01 9.46 -10.82
C SER A 412 37.51 10.70 -10.05
N GLY A 413 36.22 10.74 -9.74
CA GLY A 413 35.59 11.80 -8.96
C GLY A 413 35.57 11.55 -7.45
N GLY A 414 36.23 10.50 -6.95
CA GLY A 414 36.26 10.16 -5.51
C GLY A 414 34.90 9.73 -4.94
N ARG A 415 33.94 9.32 -5.79
CA ARG A 415 32.61 8.86 -5.40
C ARG A 415 32.63 7.35 -5.20
N ASN A 416 32.11 6.88 -4.07
CA ASN A 416 31.96 5.46 -3.79
C ASN A 416 30.57 4.97 -4.21
N ILE A 417 30.52 3.87 -4.97
CA ILE A 417 29.27 3.21 -5.36
C ILE A 417 29.14 1.91 -4.55
N PRO A 418 28.05 1.72 -3.78
CA PRO A 418 27.86 0.52 -2.98
C PRO A 418 27.90 -0.77 -3.82
N ASP A 419 28.70 -1.74 -3.35
CA ASP A 419 28.86 -3.09 -3.91
C ASP A 419 29.26 -3.15 -5.40
N ILE A 420 29.85 -2.07 -5.94
CA ILE A 420 30.12 -1.95 -7.38
C ILE A 420 30.98 -3.08 -7.94
N ALA A 421 31.99 -3.54 -7.19
CA ALA A 421 32.85 -4.64 -7.62
C ALA A 421 32.08 -5.96 -7.78
N GLY A 422 31.10 -6.22 -6.90
CA GLY A 422 30.22 -7.38 -7.00
C GLY A 422 29.26 -7.25 -8.19
N LYS A 423 28.68 -6.06 -8.37
CA LYS A 423 27.75 -5.76 -9.47
C LYS A 423 28.40 -5.88 -10.84
N LEU A 424 29.62 -5.37 -11.02
CA LEU A 424 30.37 -5.52 -12.26
C LEU A 424 30.69 -6.99 -12.56
N ARG A 425 31.08 -7.78 -11.56
CA ARG A 425 31.32 -9.22 -11.73
C ARG A 425 30.07 -9.96 -12.22
N ILE A 426 28.89 -9.61 -11.68
CA ILE A 426 27.62 -10.20 -12.12
C ILE A 426 27.32 -9.83 -13.58
N LEU A 427 27.54 -8.56 -13.96
CA LEU A 427 27.33 -8.09 -15.33
C LEU A 427 28.30 -8.70 -16.35
N ASP A 428 29.56 -8.90 -15.95
CA ASP A 428 30.60 -9.53 -16.77
C ASP A 428 30.30 -11.03 -16.99
N GLY A 429 29.57 -11.64 -16.06
CA GLY A 429 29.32 -13.07 -16.05
C GLY A 429 30.56 -13.85 -15.60
N PRO A 430 30.48 -15.19 -15.54
CA PRO A 430 31.65 -16.01 -15.28
C PRO A 430 32.73 -15.72 -16.34
N PRO A 431 34.02 -15.62 -15.96
CA PRO A 431 35.10 -15.45 -16.92
C PRO A 431 35.03 -16.58 -17.95
N GLU A 432 34.93 -16.19 -19.22
CA GLU A 432 34.43 -16.94 -20.36
C GLU A 432 34.77 -18.45 -20.40
N GLN A 433 33.76 -19.28 -20.66
CA GLN A 433 33.92 -20.30 -21.70
C GLN A 433 33.84 -19.57 -23.03
N VAL A 434 35.01 -19.18 -23.55
CA VAL A 434 35.17 -18.70 -24.91
C VAL A 434 34.69 -19.81 -25.85
N PRO A 435 33.73 -19.59 -26.76
CA PRO A 435 33.48 -20.54 -27.83
C PRO A 435 34.68 -20.51 -28.78
N HIS A 436 35.41 -21.63 -28.86
CA HIS A 436 36.38 -21.89 -29.90
C HIS A 436 35.73 -22.14 -31.26
#